data_AF-A0A3N4ZAE0-F1
#
_entry.id   AF-A0A3N4ZAE0-F1
#
_cell.length_a   1.000
_cell.length_b   1.000
_cell.length_c   1.000
_cell.angle_alpha   90.00
_cell.angle_beta   90.00
_cell.angle_gamma   90.00
#
_symmetry.space_group_name_H-M   'P 1'
#
loop_
_entity.id
_entity.type
_entity.pdbx_description
1 polymer ?
#
loop_
_entity_poly.entity_id
_entity_poly.type
_entity_poly.pdbx_seq_one_letter_code
_entity_poly.pdbx_strand_id
1 'polypeptide(L)'
;MAYQLSFFCRSGEDRGDEALDRLLDYLLESGDRLVGEWLGPFEDSVAAFRLGTGGSDSDRPVADLLTLEVHVGVAEIAESVIAASPNDERGIWGCDLLATVTLSGDNPDWALVDSIWAAVVSLWGAVPWDESSGFEIAARTPQL
;
A
#
# COMPACT_ATOMS: atom_id res chain seq x y z
N MET A 1 12.76 -4.43 13.21
CA MET A 1 13.24 -3.77 11.98
C MET A 1 12.01 -3.57 11.12
N ALA A 2 11.74 -2.35 10.62
CA ALA A 2 10.56 -2.12 9.80
C ALA A 2 10.89 -2.46 8.34
N TYR A 3 10.00 -3.15 7.65
CA TYR A 3 10.09 -3.42 6.22
C TYR A 3 9.04 -2.59 5.50
N GLN A 4 9.45 -1.92 4.42
CA GLN A 4 8.58 -1.04 3.65
C GLN A 4 8.45 -1.54 2.22
N LEU A 5 7.20 -1.62 1.76
CA LEU A 5 6.85 -1.95 0.39
C LEU A 5 6.06 -0.79 -0.22
N SER A 6 6.51 -0.32 -1.37
CA SER A 6 5.92 0.80 -2.07
C SER A 6 5.30 0.36 -3.39
N PHE A 7 4.19 0.99 -3.74
CA PHE A 7 3.39 0.69 -4.91
C PHE A 7 3.12 1.99 -5.68
N PHE A 8 3.69 2.08 -6.87
CA PHE A 8 3.47 3.21 -7.77
C PHE A 8 2.20 2.96 -8.59
N CYS A 9 1.20 3.81 -8.41
CA CYS A 9 -0.17 3.60 -8.87
C CYS A 9 -0.62 4.72 -9.82
N ARG A 10 -1.65 4.44 -10.62
CA ARG A 10 -2.38 5.43 -11.42
C ARG A 10 -3.85 5.43 -11.01
N SER A 11 -4.18 6.24 -10.01
CA SER A 11 -5.51 6.23 -9.39
C SER A 11 -6.44 7.27 -10.02
N GLY A 12 -5.91 8.42 -10.46
CA GLY A 12 -6.70 9.58 -10.85
C GLY A 12 -7.45 10.24 -9.69
N GLU A 13 -7.15 9.87 -8.45
CA GLU A 13 -7.70 10.48 -7.24
C GLU A 13 -6.95 11.79 -6.94
N ASP A 14 -7.62 12.76 -6.32
CA ASP A 14 -7.04 14.04 -5.93
C ASP A 14 -6.83 14.16 -4.40
N ARG A 15 -7.39 13.23 -3.62
CA ARG A 15 -7.34 13.22 -2.16
C ARG A 15 -6.87 11.87 -1.61
N GLY A 16 -6.03 11.92 -0.59
CA GLY A 16 -5.50 10.73 0.08
C GLY A 16 -6.58 9.95 0.82
N ASP A 17 -7.51 10.63 1.48
CA ASP A 17 -8.62 10.00 2.23
C ASP A 17 -9.54 9.19 1.30
N GLU A 18 -9.97 9.78 0.18
CA GLU A 18 -10.79 9.11 -0.84
C GLU A 18 -10.06 7.89 -1.45
N ALA A 19 -8.77 8.03 -1.75
CA ALA A 19 -7.98 6.92 -2.27
C ALA A 19 -7.83 5.78 -1.26
N LEU A 20 -7.62 6.10 0.02
CA LEU A 20 -7.46 5.11 1.07
C LEU A 20 -8.79 4.41 1.38
N ASP A 21 -9.90 5.17 1.48
CA ASP A 21 -11.24 4.62 1.66
C ASP A 21 -11.57 3.61 0.56
N ARG A 22 -11.31 3.97 -0.71
CA ARG A 22 -11.55 3.08 -1.85
C ARG A 22 -10.76 1.77 -1.78
N LEU A 23 -9.51 1.83 -1.32
CA LEU A 23 -8.68 0.64 -1.13
C LEU A 23 -9.21 -0.22 0.03
N LEU A 24 -9.60 0.39 1.15
CA LEU A 24 -10.18 -0.32 2.29
C LEU A 24 -11.52 -0.98 1.93
N ASP A 25 -12.39 -0.28 1.20
CA ASP A 25 -13.67 -0.82 0.72
C ASP A 25 -13.44 -2.05 -0.17
N TYR A 26 -12.48 -1.98 -1.09
CA TYR A 26 -12.15 -3.13 -1.95
C TYR A 26 -11.66 -4.35 -1.14
N LEU A 27 -10.83 -4.12 -0.12
CA LEU A 27 -10.36 -5.19 0.76
C LEU A 27 -11.51 -5.82 1.56
N LEU A 28 -12.43 -5.01 2.07
CA LEU A 28 -13.62 -5.50 2.78
C LEU A 28 -14.55 -6.31 1.87
N GLU A 29 -14.77 -5.86 0.63
CA GLU A 29 -15.56 -6.59 -0.38
C GLU A 29 -14.94 -7.94 -0.75
N SER A 30 -13.61 -8.05 -0.70
CA SER A 30 -12.88 -9.30 -0.95
C SER A 30 -13.02 -10.34 0.17
N GLY A 31 -13.62 -9.95 1.30
CA GLY A 31 -13.97 -10.84 2.41
C GLY A 31 -13.03 -10.76 3.62
N ASP A 32 -12.04 -9.86 3.59
CA ASP A 32 -11.12 -9.68 4.70
C ASP A 32 -11.82 -8.98 5.89
N ARG A 33 -11.68 -9.55 7.09
CA ARG A 33 -12.06 -8.86 8.33
C ARG A 33 -10.91 -7.97 8.79
N LEU A 34 -10.98 -6.72 8.41
CA LEU A 34 -10.01 -5.71 8.81
C LEU A 34 -10.38 -5.11 10.17
N VAL A 35 -9.39 -5.00 11.04
CA VAL A 35 -9.45 -4.16 12.24
C VAL A 35 -8.40 -3.07 12.09
N GLY A 36 -8.73 -1.84 12.48
CA GLY A 36 -7.78 -0.75 12.33
C GLY A 36 -8.29 0.62 12.73
N GLU A 37 -7.44 1.61 12.53
CA GLU A 37 -7.69 3.01 12.87
C GLU A 37 -7.03 3.96 11.86
N TRP A 38 -7.66 5.11 11.64
CA TRP A 38 -7.05 6.21 10.89
C TRP A 38 -5.93 6.84 11.69
N LEU A 39 -4.83 7.13 11.01
CA LEU A 39 -3.70 7.89 11.54
C LEU A 39 -3.82 9.34 11.06
N GLY A 40 -3.36 10.30 11.86
CA GLY A 40 -3.37 11.71 11.47
C GLY A 40 -3.53 12.69 12.63
N PRO A 41 -3.70 13.98 12.34
CA PRO A 41 -4.04 14.56 11.02
C PRO A 41 -2.85 14.64 10.04
N PHE A 42 -3.17 14.64 8.73
CA PHE A 42 -2.24 14.85 7.61
C PHE A 42 -2.78 15.91 6.64
N GLU A 43 -2.02 16.24 5.59
CA GLU A 43 -2.48 17.09 4.48
C GLU A 43 -3.46 16.33 3.58
N ASP A 44 -4.28 17.04 2.78
CA ASP A 44 -5.32 16.43 1.93
C ASP A 44 -4.78 15.39 0.92
N SER A 45 -3.51 15.51 0.52
CA SER A 45 -2.83 14.57 -0.39
C SER A 45 -2.37 13.28 0.31
N VAL A 46 -2.41 13.21 1.64
CA VAL A 46 -1.85 12.10 2.41
C VAL A 46 -2.90 11.53 3.36
N ALA A 47 -3.02 10.21 3.35
CA ALA A 47 -3.81 9.50 4.34
C ALA A 47 -3.08 8.26 4.81
N ALA A 48 -3.25 7.90 6.08
CA ALA A 48 -2.71 6.66 6.59
C ALA A 48 -3.72 5.95 7.50
N PHE A 49 -3.67 4.63 7.45
CA PHE A 49 -4.52 3.74 8.22
C PHE A 49 -3.67 2.60 8.78
N ARG A 50 -3.84 2.32 10.06
CA ARG A 50 -3.20 1.19 10.71
C ARG A 50 -4.18 0.02 10.71
N LEU A 51 -3.81 -1.10 10.12
CA LEU A 51 -4.70 -2.26 9.97
C LEU A 51 -4.03 -3.59 10.31
N GLY A 52 -4.86 -4.57 10.66
CA GLY A 52 -4.51 -5.96 10.78
C GLY A 52 -5.71 -6.86 10.54
N THR A 53 -5.46 -8.17 10.42
CA THR A 53 -6.53 -9.16 10.32
C THR A 53 -7.11 -9.48 11.70
N GLY A 54 -8.43 -9.40 11.81
CA GLY A 54 -9.18 -9.76 13.01
C GLY A 54 -9.41 -11.27 13.11
N GLY A 55 -9.18 -11.86 14.29
CA GLY A 55 -9.58 -13.24 14.56
C GLY A 55 -11.10 -13.38 14.58
N SER A 56 -11.65 -14.53 14.15
CA SER A 56 -13.10 -14.74 14.04
C SER A 56 -13.90 -14.47 15.32
N ASP A 57 -13.25 -14.56 16.49
CA ASP A 57 -13.84 -14.41 17.84
C ASP A 57 -13.13 -13.36 18.74
N SER A 58 -12.25 -12.51 18.20
CA SER A 58 -11.56 -11.51 19.02
C SER A 58 -11.32 -10.17 18.32
N ASP A 59 -11.59 -9.07 19.03
CA ASP A 59 -11.21 -7.70 18.64
C ASP A 59 -9.68 -7.46 18.67
N ARG A 60 -8.88 -8.51 18.91
CA ARG A 60 -7.42 -8.43 18.91
C ARG A 60 -6.86 -8.93 17.58
N PRO A 61 -5.84 -8.24 17.03
CA PRO A 61 -5.20 -8.67 15.80
C PRO A 61 -4.43 -9.98 16.01
N VAL A 62 -4.44 -10.85 14.99
CA VAL A 62 -3.78 -12.17 15.01
C VAL A 62 -2.28 -12.05 14.75
N ALA A 63 -1.89 -11.01 14.00
CA ALA A 63 -0.52 -10.65 13.64
C ALA A 63 -0.23 -9.20 14.02
N ASP A 64 1.01 -8.76 13.84
CA ASP A 64 1.37 -7.36 14.08
C ASP A 64 0.66 -6.44 13.08
N LEU A 65 0.20 -5.30 13.57
CA LEU A 65 -0.47 -4.30 12.72
C LEU A 65 0.51 -3.72 11.71
N LEU A 66 0.05 -3.59 10.47
CA LEU A 66 0.74 -2.86 9.43
C LEU A 66 0.17 -1.44 9.31
N THR A 67 1.00 -0.54 8.80
CA THR A 67 0.56 0.81 8.44
C THR A 67 0.50 0.89 6.93
N LEU A 68 -0.66 1.26 6.41
CA LEU A 68 -0.88 1.60 5.02
C LEU A 68 -0.98 3.12 4.91
N GLU A 69 -0.15 3.72 4.09
CA GLU A 69 -0.11 5.15 3.84
C GLU A 69 -0.22 5.39 2.34
N VAL A 70 -1.05 6.34 1.92
CA VAL A 70 -1.21 6.74 0.53
C VAL A 70 -0.86 8.21 0.38
N HIS A 71 -0.08 8.50 -0.66
CA HIS A 71 0.28 9.84 -1.10
C HIS A 71 -0.30 10.03 -2.50
N VAL A 72 -1.01 11.11 -2.71
CA VAL A 72 -1.74 11.41 -3.94
C VAL A 72 -1.23 12.72 -4.54
N GLY A 73 -1.06 12.72 -5.85
CA GLY A 73 -0.51 13.82 -6.64
C GLY A 73 0.87 13.49 -7.21
N VAL A 74 1.03 13.73 -8.52
CA VAL A 74 2.30 13.52 -9.23
C VAL A 74 3.44 14.31 -8.59
N ALA A 75 3.16 15.54 -8.15
CA ALA A 75 4.16 16.39 -7.50
C ALA A 75 4.61 15.83 -6.14
N GLU A 76 3.69 15.22 -5.39
CA GLU A 76 3.95 14.63 -4.08
C GLU A 76 4.93 13.46 -4.19
N ILE A 77 4.75 12.61 -5.20
CA ILE A 77 5.50 11.35 -5.32
C ILE A 77 6.69 11.44 -6.29
N ALA A 78 6.94 12.60 -6.90
CA ALA A 78 7.92 12.76 -7.96
C ALA A 78 9.34 12.31 -7.54
N GLU A 79 9.77 12.67 -6.34
CA GLU A 79 11.09 12.28 -5.82
C GLU A 79 11.19 10.76 -5.66
N SER A 80 10.16 10.11 -5.11
CA SER A 80 10.09 8.66 -4.96
C SER A 80 10.13 7.94 -6.31
N VAL A 81 9.43 8.47 -7.32
CA VAL A 81 9.44 7.93 -8.70
C VAL A 81 10.84 8.05 -9.32
N ILE A 82 11.48 9.21 -9.18
CA ILE A 82 12.84 9.45 -9.72
C ILE A 82 13.86 8.57 -9.00
N ALA A 83 13.74 8.41 -7.68
CA ALA A 83 14.63 7.56 -6.90
C ALA A 83 14.49 6.08 -7.30
N ALA A 84 13.26 5.60 -7.50
CA ALA A 84 13.02 4.22 -7.89
C ALA A 84 13.39 3.94 -9.35
N SER A 85 13.04 4.82 -10.29
CA SER A 85 13.25 4.63 -11.73
C SER A 85 13.70 5.93 -12.41
N PRO A 86 14.98 6.32 -12.30
CA PRO A 86 15.48 7.61 -12.81
C PRO A 86 15.44 7.75 -14.34
N ASN A 87 15.31 6.64 -15.08
CA ASN A 87 15.23 6.60 -16.55
C ASN A 87 13.89 6.06 -17.08
N ASP A 88 12.87 5.94 -16.22
CA ASP A 88 11.56 5.35 -16.55
C ASP A 88 11.58 3.93 -17.18
N GLU A 89 12.58 3.12 -16.85
CA GLU A 89 12.73 1.76 -17.40
C GLU A 89 11.57 0.83 -17.03
N ARG A 90 10.78 1.21 -16.01
CA ARG A 90 9.63 0.46 -15.51
C ARG A 90 8.29 1.13 -15.80
N GLY A 91 8.29 2.26 -16.51
CA GLY A 91 7.06 2.97 -16.90
C GLY A 91 6.26 3.46 -15.70
N ILE A 92 6.92 3.91 -14.63
CA ILE A 92 6.27 4.47 -13.43
C ILE A 92 6.23 6.01 -13.44
N TRP A 93 6.82 6.64 -14.45
CA TRP A 93 6.66 8.08 -14.63
C TRP A 93 5.19 8.43 -14.90
N GLY A 94 4.76 9.54 -14.30
CA GLY A 94 3.37 9.97 -14.34
C GLY A 94 2.41 9.15 -13.48
N CYS A 95 2.91 8.26 -12.61
CA CYS A 95 2.13 7.81 -11.47
C CYS A 95 1.70 9.02 -10.63
N ASP A 96 0.47 8.97 -10.15
CA ASP A 96 -0.19 10.02 -9.37
C ASP A 96 -0.55 9.55 -7.97
N LEU A 97 -0.28 8.27 -7.63
CA LEU A 97 -0.46 7.75 -6.29
C LEU A 97 0.72 6.85 -5.91
N LEU A 98 1.17 6.98 -4.66
CA LEU A 98 2.11 6.08 -4.01
C LEU A 98 1.43 5.48 -2.78
N ALA A 99 1.18 4.18 -2.81
CA ALA A 99 0.77 3.43 -1.62
C ALA A 99 2.00 2.79 -0.97
N THR A 100 2.15 2.96 0.34
CA THR A 100 3.25 2.45 1.13
C THR A 100 2.72 1.59 2.25
N VAL A 101 3.16 0.34 2.29
CA VAL A 101 2.89 -0.61 3.36
C VAL A 101 4.13 -0.72 4.22
N THR A 102 4.00 -0.31 5.48
CA THR A 102 5.03 -0.44 6.51
C THR A 102 4.68 -1.59 7.44
N LEU A 103 5.50 -2.64 7.40
CA LEU A 103 5.44 -3.76 8.33
C LEU A 103 6.34 -3.46 9.53
N SER A 104 5.75 -3.51 10.73
CA SER A 104 6.43 -3.29 11.99
C SER A 104 6.17 -4.45 12.94
N GLY A 105 7.10 -4.73 13.85
CA GLY A 105 7.00 -5.85 14.78
C GLY A 105 7.81 -7.08 14.35
N ASP A 106 7.54 -8.21 14.99
CA ASP A 106 8.27 -9.48 14.84
C ASP A 106 7.43 -10.56 14.14
N ASN A 107 6.13 -10.36 13.98
CA ASN A 107 5.17 -11.26 13.35
C ASN A 107 4.31 -10.52 12.29
N PRO A 108 4.90 -10.12 11.14
CA PRO A 108 4.17 -9.41 10.09
C PRO A 108 3.09 -10.25 9.43
N ASP A 109 1.94 -9.62 9.13
CA ASP A 109 0.82 -10.24 8.42
C ASP A 109 1.04 -10.27 6.90
N TRP A 110 1.79 -11.27 6.42
CA TRP A 110 2.07 -11.40 5.00
C TRP A 110 0.83 -11.67 4.15
N ALA A 111 -0.18 -12.34 4.69
CA ALA A 111 -1.43 -12.59 3.96
C ALA A 111 -2.17 -11.27 3.69
N LEU A 112 -2.20 -10.37 4.67
CA LEU A 112 -2.77 -9.04 4.48
C LEU A 112 -1.95 -8.20 3.49
N VAL A 113 -0.62 -8.33 3.49
CA VAL A 113 0.25 -7.67 2.49
C VAL A 113 -0.10 -8.16 1.08
N ASP A 114 -0.28 -9.46 0.89
CA ASP A 114 -0.65 -10.05 -0.39
C ASP A 114 -2.06 -9.58 -0.84
N SER A 115 -3.03 -9.47 0.08
CA SER A 115 -4.35 -8.88 -0.20
C SER A 115 -4.23 -7.42 -0.64
N ILE A 116 -3.47 -6.59 0.09
CA ILE A 116 -3.25 -5.18 -0.25
C ILE A 116 -2.59 -5.06 -1.62
N TRP A 117 -1.55 -5.85 -1.87
CA TRP A 117 -0.87 -5.90 -3.16
C TRP A 117 -1.87 -6.20 -4.28
N ALA A 118 -2.63 -7.29 -4.16
CA ALA A 118 -3.60 -7.68 -5.17
C ALA A 118 -4.64 -6.60 -5.42
N ALA A 119 -5.09 -5.92 -4.36
CA ALA A 119 -6.03 -4.81 -4.43
C ALA A 119 -5.46 -3.60 -5.19
N VAL A 120 -4.27 -3.11 -4.84
CA VAL A 120 -3.67 -1.95 -5.53
C VAL A 120 -3.32 -2.25 -6.99
N VAL A 121 -2.93 -3.49 -7.30
CA VAL A 121 -2.72 -3.92 -8.69
C VAL A 121 -4.04 -3.93 -9.47
N SER A 122 -5.11 -4.45 -8.87
CA SER A 122 -6.41 -4.56 -9.53
C SER A 122 -7.10 -3.21 -9.69
N LEU A 123 -6.99 -2.33 -8.70
CA LEU A 123 -7.60 -1.00 -8.72
C LEU A 123 -6.85 -0.03 -9.64
N TRP A 124 -5.51 -0.03 -9.57
CA TRP A 124 -4.70 1.07 -10.12
C TRP A 124 -3.52 0.64 -10.97
N GLY A 125 -3.41 -0.65 -11.31
CA GLY A 125 -2.31 -1.17 -12.13
C GLY A 125 -0.94 -0.96 -11.47
N ALA A 126 -0.89 -1.08 -10.15
CA ALA A 126 0.27 -0.77 -9.33
C ALA A 126 1.56 -1.50 -9.75
N VAL A 127 2.69 -0.80 -9.66
CA VAL A 127 4.03 -1.36 -9.84
C VAL A 127 4.73 -1.42 -8.47
N PRO A 128 5.04 -2.61 -7.95
CA PRO A 128 5.62 -2.78 -6.61
C PRO A 128 7.14 -2.56 -6.63
N TRP A 129 7.66 -2.00 -5.55
CA TRP A 129 9.07 -1.67 -5.34
C TRP A 129 9.42 -1.71 -3.86
N ASP A 130 10.59 -2.22 -3.51
CA ASP A 130 11.19 -2.04 -2.19
C ASP A 130 12.65 -1.58 -2.31
N GLU A 131 13.22 -1.07 -1.22
CA GLU A 131 14.63 -0.63 -1.22
C GLU A 131 15.62 -1.78 -1.40
N SER A 132 15.24 -3.00 -1.00
CA SER A 132 16.16 -4.14 -0.90
C SER A 132 16.36 -4.89 -2.23
N SER A 133 15.27 -5.08 -2.97
CA SER A 133 15.15 -5.87 -4.18
C SER A 133 14.72 -5.01 -5.38
N GLY A 134 14.39 -3.73 -5.16
CA GLY A 134 13.90 -2.84 -6.21
C GLY A 134 12.61 -3.39 -6.81
N PHE A 135 12.53 -3.40 -8.14
CA PHE A 135 11.37 -3.94 -8.87
C PHE A 135 11.43 -5.45 -9.10
N GLU A 136 12.46 -6.15 -8.64
CA GLU A 136 12.51 -7.63 -8.75
C GLU A 136 11.47 -8.29 -7.83
N ILE A 137 10.97 -7.55 -6.84
CA ILE A 137 9.89 -7.99 -5.96
C ILE A 137 8.64 -8.39 -6.75
N ALA A 138 8.36 -7.70 -7.86
CA ALA A 138 7.27 -8.03 -8.79
C ALA A 138 7.39 -9.42 -9.43
N ALA A 139 8.61 -9.95 -9.56
CA ALA A 139 8.88 -11.24 -10.17
C ALA A 139 8.81 -12.42 -9.18
N ARG A 140 8.69 -12.13 -7.87
CA ARG A 140 8.64 -13.14 -6.81
C ARG A 140 7.23 -13.59 -6.45
N THR A 141 6.20 -12.97 -7.00
CA THR A 141 4.82 -13.40 -6.80
C THR A 141 4.59 -14.72 -7.54
N PRO A 142 4.11 -15.79 -6.87
CA PRO A 142 3.67 -16.99 -7.57
C PRO A 142 2.55 -16.63 -8.54
N GLN A 143 2.60 -17.18 -9.74
CA GLN A 143 1.47 -17.11 -10.66
C GLN A 143 0.28 -17.88 -10.07
N LEU A 144 -0.81 -17.15 -9.83
CA LEU A 144 -2.20 -17.59 -9.61
C LEU A 144 -2.56 -18.12 -8.21
#